data_AF-A0A930ZG05-F1
#
_entry.id   AF-A0A930ZG05-F1
#
_cell.length_a   1.000
_cell.length_b   1.000
_cell.length_c   1.000
_cell.angle_alpha   90.00
_cell.angle_beta   90.00
_cell.angle_gamma   90.00
#
_symmetry.space_group_name_H-M   'P 1'
#
loop_
_entity.id
_entity.type
_entity.pdbx_description
1 polymer ?
#
loop_
_entity_poly.entity_id
_entity_poly.type
_entity_poly.pdbx_seq_one_letter_code
_entity_poly.pdbx_strand_id
1 'polypeptide(L)'
;MTWNIRLHRLSWISRWRRGLWLALVALSLVVALSWPIPTLQDPPENPSLRQIWSYLPTARREALVERFLEVKGAASLLMDQEGVRAVSRVLRAEFLNQALHRPATYSDPGAAMDEAWNWLAAIHALKRGDYPDLKGLPIAPQYVLPFQLDLTNAAAAMRLPKGILAAIVDNEQMGGDKALGLSRGVREVADQLAENLAKNAGSSGGAGLVSHTVGLAQMSWQDALKQEPRIRAFGAWDPTQPFLRNEDEARVALNNPYLNFLLTASRLRGYLNSKLGLDSNDTRTISGHWLYYLGPAWHNWPPGADAVATWPYAFHGFFKGIFYETLFSIR
;
A
#
# COMPACT_ATOMS: atom_id res chain seq x y z
N MET A 1 -39.35 15.15 -74.47
CA MET A 1 -39.42 16.49 -73.85
C MET A 1 -40.63 16.48 -72.93
N THR A 2 -40.60 16.59 -71.61
CA THR A 2 -39.78 17.42 -70.70
C THR A 2 -39.79 16.83 -69.26
N TRP A 3 -38.59 16.54 -68.75
CA TRP A 3 -37.99 16.94 -67.45
C TRP A 3 -38.84 17.07 -66.16
N ASN A 4 -38.56 16.17 -65.21
CA ASN A 4 -37.86 16.45 -63.94
C ASN A 4 -38.51 17.40 -62.90
N ILE A 5 -39.51 16.93 -62.15
CA ILE A 5 -39.97 17.57 -60.89
C ILE A 5 -40.20 16.50 -59.82
N ARG A 6 -39.13 15.90 -59.27
CA ARG A 6 -39.25 15.03 -58.08
C ARG A 6 -38.17 15.19 -57.01
N LEU A 7 -37.25 16.16 -57.14
CA LEU A 7 -36.12 16.29 -56.21
C LEU A 7 -36.18 17.47 -55.22
N HIS A 8 -37.20 18.35 -55.28
CA HIS A 8 -37.20 19.56 -54.43
C HIS A 8 -37.96 19.47 -53.09
N ARG A 9 -38.81 18.46 -52.85
CA ARG A 9 -39.60 18.37 -51.60
C ARG A 9 -38.92 17.65 -50.43
N LEU A 10 -37.87 16.87 -50.66
CA LEU A 10 -37.18 16.10 -49.61
C LEU A 10 -36.04 16.87 -48.91
N SER A 11 -35.56 17.98 -49.48
CA SER A 11 -34.44 18.74 -48.89
C SER A 11 -34.87 19.66 -47.73
N TRP A 12 -36.10 20.16 -47.75
CA TRP A 12 -36.61 21.10 -46.73
C TRP A 12 -36.84 20.44 -45.37
N ILE A 13 -37.47 19.26 -45.33
CA ILE A 13 -37.75 18.53 -44.07
C ILE A 13 -36.45 18.11 -43.37
N SER A 14 -35.39 17.81 -44.15
CA SER A 14 -34.08 17.45 -43.60
C SER A 14 -33.29 18.63 -43.01
N ARG A 15 -33.53 19.85 -43.48
CA ARG A 15 -32.89 21.08 -42.95
C ARG A 15 -33.54 21.53 -41.64
N TRP A 16 -34.86 21.44 -41.53
CA TRP A 16 -35.59 21.76 -40.30
C TRP A 16 -35.26 20.80 -39.15
N ARG A 17 -35.15 19.50 -39.44
CA ARG A 17 -34.69 18.51 -38.44
C ARG A 17 -33.26 18.78 -37.96
N ARG A 18 -32.35 19.16 -38.85
CA ARG A 18 -30.96 19.51 -38.48
C ARG A 18 -30.89 20.79 -37.65
N GLY A 19 -31.69 21.81 -37.98
CA GLY A 19 -31.79 23.03 -37.17
C GLY A 19 -32.34 22.78 -35.76
N LEU A 20 -33.36 21.92 -35.64
CA LEU A 20 -33.93 21.55 -34.34
C LEU A 20 -32.94 20.74 -33.48
N TRP A 21 -32.21 19.81 -34.09
CA TRP A 21 -31.16 19.05 -33.41
C TRP A 21 -30.01 19.94 -32.94
N LEU A 22 -29.57 20.89 -33.77
CA LEU A 22 -28.53 21.85 -33.37
C LEU A 22 -29.00 22.78 -32.25
N ALA A 23 -30.26 23.21 -32.27
CA ALA A 23 -30.85 24.00 -31.20
C ALA A 23 -30.95 23.22 -29.88
N LEU A 24 -31.33 21.93 -29.94
CA LEU A 24 -31.39 21.06 -28.77
C LEU A 24 -30.00 20.74 -28.19
N VAL A 25 -29.00 20.54 -29.07
CA VAL A 25 -27.59 20.37 -28.65
C VAL A 25 -27.04 21.66 -28.03
N ALA A 26 -27.32 22.82 -28.61
CA ALA A 26 -26.90 24.10 -28.05
C ALA A 26 -27.59 24.37 -26.71
N LEU A 27 -28.89 24.08 -26.59
CA LEU A 27 -29.64 24.26 -25.35
C LEU A 27 -29.15 23.31 -24.25
N SER A 28 -28.83 22.05 -24.59
CA SER A 28 -28.25 21.10 -23.63
C SER A 28 -26.82 21.49 -23.22
N LEU A 29 -26.02 22.08 -24.12
CA LEU A 29 -24.72 22.66 -23.77
C LEU A 29 -24.87 23.86 -22.83
N VAL A 30 -25.81 24.75 -23.09
CA VAL A 30 -26.07 25.92 -22.24
C VAL A 30 -26.57 25.47 -20.87
N VAL A 31 -27.47 24.50 -20.79
CA VAL A 31 -27.93 23.91 -19.51
C VAL A 31 -26.78 23.22 -18.76
N ALA A 32 -25.89 22.50 -19.46
CA ALA A 32 -24.71 21.88 -18.86
C ALA A 32 -23.68 22.91 -18.36
N LEU A 33 -23.54 24.05 -19.05
CA LEU A 33 -22.61 25.13 -18.69
C LEU A 33 -23.19 26.13 -17.68
N SER A 34 -24.52 26.17 -17.52
CA SER A 34 -25.23 27.04 -16.58
C SER A 34 -25.63 26.33 -15.29
N TRP A 35 -25.43 25.01 -15.21
CA TRP A 35 -25.43 24.32 -13.92
C TRP A 35 -24.30 24.92 -13.09
N PRO A 36 -24.54 25.40 -11.86
CA PRO A 36 -23.46 25.79 -10.99
C PRO A 36 -22.56 24.56 -10.83
N ILE A 37 -21.39 24.59 -11.48
CA ILE A 37 -20.27 23.73 -11.10
C ILE A 37 -20.15 24.03 -9.61
N PRO A 38 -20.38 23.05 -8.71
CA PRO A 38 -20.04 23.25 -7.31
C PRO A 38 -18.59 23.69 -7.38
N THR A 39 -18.30 24.92 -6.99
CA THR A 39 -16.92 25.34 -6.83
C THR A 39 -16.35 24.29 -5.90
N LEU A 40 -15.53 23.40 -6.44
CA LEU A 40 -14.63 22.55 -5.69
C LEU A 40 -13.74 23.58 -4.99
N GLN A 41 -14.21 24.11 -3.87
CA GLN A 41 -13.33 24.72 -2.90
C GLN A 41 -12.32 23.63 -2.64
N ASP A 42 -11.07 23.88 -3.04
CA ASP A 42 -9.98 23.03 -2.65
C ASP A 42 -10.12 22.83 -1.13
N PRO A 43 -10.23 21.57 -0.67
CA PRO A 43 -10.41 21.32 0.75
C PRO A 43 -9.29 22.04 1.49
N PRO A 44 -9.59 22.71 2.61
CA PRO A 44 -8.59 23.48 3.34
C PRO A 44 -7.37 22.61 3.63
N GLU A 45 -6.16 23.18 3.55
CA GLU A 45 -4.92 22.49 3.93
C GLU A 45 -5.04 22.05 5.40
N ASN A 46 -5.40 20.78 5.62
CA ASN A 46 -5.75 20.16 6.91
C ASN A 46 -7.17 20.45 7.42
N PRO A 47 -8.21 19.84 6.82
CA PRO A 47 -9.56 19.98 7.34
C PRO A 47 -9.69 19.38 8.76
N SER A 48 -10.48 20.04 9.61
CA SER A 48 -10.95 19.45 10.86
C SER A 48 -11.84 18.22 10.58
N LEU A 49 -11.96 17.30 11.55
CA LEU A 49 -12.86 16.14 11.41
C LEU A 49 -14.31 16.57 11.13
N ARG A 50 -14.74 17.70 11.71
CA ARG A 50 -16.08 18.25 11.47
C ARG A 50 -16.27 18.74 10.03
N GLN A 51 -15.22 19.26 9.40
CA GLN A 51 -15.24 19.66 7.99
C GLN A 51 -15.24 18.43 7.07
N ILE A 52 -14.42 17.41 7.38
CA ILE A 52 -14.37 16.14 6.62
C ILE A 52 -15.76 15.49 6.59
N TRP A 53 -16.43 15.42 7.73
CA TRP A 53 -17.76 14.81 7.86
C TRP A 53 -18.90 15.83 7.78
N SER A 54 -18.70 16.95 7.09
CA SER A 54 -19.74 17.97 6.91
C SER A 54 -21.00 17.43 6.20
N TYR A 55 -20.86 16.35 5.44
CA TYR A 55 -21.95 15.64 4.77
C TYR A 55 -22.81 14.76 5.70
N LEU A 56 -22.39 14.53 6.95
CA LEU A 56 -23.12 13.70 7.92
C LEU A 56 -24.02 14.56 8.85
N PRO A 57 -25.11 13.98 9.38
CA PRO A 57 -25.91 14.63 10.41
C PRO A 57 -25.07 14.98 11.65
N THR A 58 -25.34 16.15 12.26
CA THR A 58 -24.56 16.67 13.40
C THR A 58 -24.38 15.67 14.53
N ALA A 59 -25.44 14.96 14.94
CA ALA A 59 -25.36 13.97 16.02
C ALA A 59 -24.37 12.83 15.71
N ARG A 60 -24.41 12.29 14.48
CA ARG A 60 -23.46 11.25 14.04
C ARG A 60 -22.04 11.79 13.97
N ARG A 61 -21.86 13.02 13.49
CA ARG A 61 -20.56 13.66 13.39
C ARG A 61 -19.91 13.86 14.76
N GLU A 62 -20.64 14.34 15.75
CA GLU A 62 -20.09 14.53 17.10
C GLU A 62 -19.75 13.18 17.78
N ALA A 63 -20.58 12.15 17.59
CA ALA A 63 -20.27 10.79 18.06
C ALA A 63 -18.98 10.23 17.42
N LEU A 64 -18.76 10.46 16.12
CA LEU A 64 -17.52 10.06 15.45
C LEU A 64 -16.30 10.86 15.93
N VAL A 65 -16.47 12.14 16.27
CA VAL A 65 -15.39 12.94 16.87
C VAL A 65 -15.01 12.41 18.24
N GLU A 66 -16.00 12.09 19.08
CA GLU A 66 -15.77 11.47 20.39
C GLU A 66 -15.03 10.14 20.24
N ARG A 67 -15.51 9.24 19.37
CA ARG A 67 -14.86 7.96 19.08
C ARG A 67 -13.42 8.12 18.59
N PHE A 68 -13.14 9.12 17.74
CA PHE A 68 -11.78 9.41 17.31
C PHE A 68 -10.88 9.83 18.48
N LEU A 69 -11.41 10.65 19.41
CA LEU A 69 -10.67 11.07 20.60
C LEU A 69 -10.39 9.90 21.55
N GLU A 70 -11.31 8.94 21.67
CA GLU A 70 -11.07 7.70 22.41
C GLU A 70 -9.93 6.89 21.81
N VAL A 71 -9.94 6.66 20.49
CA VAL A 71 -8.87 5.93 19.79
C VAL A 71 -7.53 6.65 19.94
N LYS A 72 -7.53 7.98 19.81
CA LYS A 72 -6.33 8.81 20.02
C LYS A 72 -5.84 8.71 21.48
N GLY A 73 -6.76 8.69 22.45
CA GLY A 73 -6.46 8.48 23.86
C GLY A 73 -5.80 7.12 24.10
N ALA A 74 -6.37 6.04 23.55
CA ALA A 74 -5.79 4.70 23.61
C ALA A 74 -4.38 4.66 23.01
N ALA A 75 -4.16 5.28 21.84
CA ALA A 75 -2.84 5.39 21.25
C ALA A 75 -1.83 6.12 22.16
N SER A 76 -2.28 7.15 22.90
CA SER A 76 -1.42 7.93 23.80
C SER A 76 -0.96 7.18 25.05
N LEU A 77 -1.69 6.13 25.44
CA LEU A 77 -1.26 5.23 26.50
C LEU A 77 -0.20 4.23 26.02
N LEU A 78 -0.11 4.00 24.71
CA LEU A 78 0.74 2.96 24.12
C LEU A 78 1.98 3.52 23.43
N MET A 79 1.96 4.75 22.95
CA MET A 79 2.99 5.31 22.09
C MET A 79 3.36 6.73 22.50
N ASP A 80 4.50 7.22 22.03
CA ASP A 80 4.89 8.61 22.20
C ASP A 80 4.01 9.55 21.35
N GLN A 81 4.27 10.86 21.48
CA GLN A 81 3.57 11.91 20.73
C GLN A 81 3.69 11.75 19.21
N GLU A 82 4.72 11.06 18.70
CA GLU A 82 4.87 10.82 17.28
C GLU A 82 3.96 9.68 16.83
N GLY A 83 3.87 8.59 17.61
CA GLY A 83 2.96 7.47 17.37
C GLY A 83 1.50 7.89 17.40
N VAL A 84 1.10 8.70 18.40
CA VAL A 84 -0.26 9.26 18.47
C VAL A 84 -0.58 10.10 17.23
N ARG A 85 0.38 10.91 16.78
CA ARG A 85 0.25 11.71 15.55
C ARG A 85 0.14 10.83 14.32
N ALA A 86 0.90 9.74 14.23
CA ALA A 86 0.85 8.81 13.10
C ALA A 86 -0.50 8.07 13.04
N VAL A 87 -1.02 7.54 14.16
CA VAL A 87 -2.36 6.93 14.22
C VAL A 87 -3.43 7.93 13.79
N SER A 88 -3.37 9.14 14.36
CA SER A 88 -4.30 10.23 14.00
C SER A 88 -4.22 10.57 12.52
N ARG A 89 -3.01 10.55 11.93
CA ARG A 89 -2.76 10.86 10.52
C ARG A 89 -3.32 9.78 9.59
N VAL A 90 -3.12 8.49 9.89
CA VAL A 90 -3.71 7.39 9.10
C VAL A 90 -5.23 7.49 9.10
N LEU A 91 -5.85 7.65 10.27
CA LEU A 91 -7.32 7.76 10.38
C LEU A 91 -7.86 8.99 9.65
N ARG A 92 -7.21 10.15 9.80
CA ARG A 92 -7.61 11.35 9.07
C ARG A 92 -7.49 11.20 7.56
N ALA A 93 -6.44 10.54 7.09
CA ALA A 93 -6.27 10.22 5.67
C ALA A 93 -7.40 9.30 5.18
N GLU A 94 -7.73 8.26 5.94
CA GLU A 94 -8.84 7.35 5.65
C GLU A 94 -10.18 8.10 5.54
N PHE A 95 -10.51 8.95 6.51
CA PHE A 95 -11.75 9.72 6.49
C PHE A 95 -11.81 10.73 5.34
N LEU A 96 -10.68 11.37 5.04
CA LEU A 96 -10.59 12.29 3.91
C LEU A 96 -10.75 11.54 2.58
N ASN A 97 -10.13 10.36 2.44
CA ASN A 97 -10.27 9.53 1.25
C ASN A 97 -11.72 9.08 1.06
N GLN A 98 -12.41 8.67 2.14
CA GLN A 98 -13.84 8.35 2.13
C GLN A 98 -14.69 9.54 1.66
N ALA A 99 -14.49 10.71 2.26
CA ALA A 99 -15.25 11.93 1.93
C ALA A 99 -15.03 12.40 0.48
N LEU A 100 -13.84 12.14 -0.08
CA LEU A 100 -13.48 12.50 -1.44
C LEU A 100 -13.70 11.37 -2.46
N HIS A 101 -14.30 10.25 -2.05
CA HIS A 101 -14.48 9.05 -2.89
C HIS A 101 -13.16 8.54 -3.53
N ARG A 102 -12.05 8.70 -2.82
CA ARG A 102 -10.72 8.18 -3.19
C ARG A 102 -10.53 6.77 -2.62
N PRO A 103 -9.50 6.01 -3.05
CA PRO A 103 -9.20 4.71 -2.47
C PRO A 103 -9.03 4.78 -0.95
N ALA A 104 -9.95 4.12 -0.25
CA ALA A 104 -10.03 3.98 1.20
C ALA A 104 -10.21 2.49 1.56
N THR A 105 -9.84 2.07 2.76
CA THR A 105 -9.99 0.67 3.20
C THR A 105 -11.44 0.38 3.57
N TYR A 106 -12.09 1.35 4.21
CA TYR A 106 -13.44 1.26 4.74
C TYR A 106 -14.36 2.23 4.03
N SER A 107 -15.64 1.87 3.93
CA SER A 107 -16.70 2.75 3.46
C SER A 107 -17.32 3.60 4.57
N ASP A 108 -17.05 3.27 5.83
CA ASP A 108 -17.59 3.96 7.01
C ASP A 108 -16.46 4.38 7.97
N PRO A 109 -16.47 5.63 8.49
CA PRO A 109 -15.46 6.09 9.45
C PRO A 109 -15.46 5.31 10.78
N GLY A 110 -16.62 4.84 11.24
CA GLY A 110 -16.76 4.05 12.46
C GLY A 110 -16.02 2.73 12.35
N ALA A 111 -16.20 2.02 11.23
CA ALA A 111 -15.49 0.76 10.96
C ALA A 111 -13.96 0.92 10.98
N ALA A 112 -13.44 2.00 10.40
CA ALA A 112 -12.00 2.29 10.44
C ALA A 112 -11.49 2.55 11.88
N MET A 113 -12.29 3.22 12.72
CA MET A 113 -11.96 3.46 14.12
C MET A 113 -12.05 2.19 14.97
N ASP A 114 -13.03 1.33 14.74
CA ASP A 114 -13.18 0.06 15.44
C ASP A 114 -12.04 -0.89 15.09
N GLU A 115 -11.61 -0.94 13.83
CA GLU A 115 -10.41 -1.66 13.43
C GLU A 115 -9.17 -1.11 14.17
N ALA A 116 -8.95 0.21 14.14
CA ALA A 116 -7.83 0.83 14.82
C ALA A 116 -7.84 0.52 16.33
N TRP A 117 -9.01 0.53 16.95
CA TRP A 117 -9.19 0.14 18.36
C TRP A 117 -8.74 -1.31 18.60
N ASN A 118 -9.17 -2.24 17.76
CA ASN A 118 -8.79 -3.66 17.88
C ASN A 118 -7.27 -3.86 17.73
N TRP A 119 -6.63 -3.15 16.80
CA TRP A 119 -5.17 -3.16 16.68
C TRP A 119 -4.47 -2.61 17.91
N LEU A 120 -4.94 -1.47 18.44
CA LEU A 120 -4.36 -0.88 19.65
C LEU A 120 -4.55 -1.80 20.86
N ALA A 121 -5.68 -2.50 20.96
CA ALA A 121 -5.90 -3.50 22.01
C ALA A 121 -4.91 -4.68 21.91
N ALA A 122 -4.66 -5.19 20.70
CA ALA A 122 -3.66 -6.24 20.49
C ALA A 122 -2.24 -5.77 20.81
N ILE A 123 -1.87 -4.55 20.42
CA ILE A 123 -0.57 -3.94 20.76
C ILE A 123 -0.45 -3.74 22.28
N HIS A 124 -1.54 -3.34 22.94
CA HIS A 124 -1.56 -3.18 24.40
C HIS A 124 -1.31 -4.51 25.11
N ALA A 125 -1.98 -5.59 24.69
CA ALA A 125 -1.76 -6.93 25.24
C ALA A 125 -0.28 -7.34 25.14
N LEU A 126 0.32 -7.17 23.96
CA LEU A 126 1.76 -7.42 23.76
C LEU A 126 2.64 -6.62 24.72
N LYS A 127 2.36 -5.32 24.91
CA LYS A 127 3.14 -4.47 25.82
C LYS A 127 3.04 -4.87 27.29
N ARG A 128 1.98 -5.58 27.68
CA ARG A 128 1.84 -6.15 29.03
C ARG A 128 2.46 -7.54 29.17
N GLY A 129 2.97 -8.11 28.08
CA GLY A 129 3.47 -9.49 28.05
C GLY A 129 2.35 -10.53 27.90
N ASP A 130 1.13 -10.11 27.55
CA ASP A 130 0.02 -11.03 27.31
C ASP A 130 0.00 -11.53 25.86
N TYR A 131 -0.71 -12.64 25.63
CA TYR A 131 -1.02 -13.10 24.28
C TYR A 131 -2.21 -12.30 23.70
N PRO A 132 -2.02 -11.54 22.60
CA PRO A 132 -3.11 -10.78 22.00
C PRO A 132 -4.14 -11.71 21.35
N ASP A 133 -5.42 -11.36 21.47
CA ASP A 133 -6.46 -11.95 20.60
C ASP A 133 -6.32 -11.35 19.20
N LEU A 134 -5.97 -12.19 18.22
CA LEU A 134 -5.80 -11.80 16.83
C LEU A 134 -7.05 -12.06 15.98
N LYS A 135 -8.12 -12.59 16.59
CA LYS A 135 -9.35 -12.93 15.86
C LYS A 135 -9.96 -11.67 15.24
N GLY A 136 -10.19 -11.74 13.93
CA GLY A 136 -10.80 -10.66 13.16
C GLY A 136 -9.81 -9.58 12.70
N LEU A 137 -8.56 -9.59 13.17
CA LEU A 137 -7.50 -8.74 12.61
C LEU A 137 -6.98 -9.36 11.30
N PRO A 138 -6.73 -8.55 10.26
CA PRO A 138 -6.23 -9.05 8.98
C PRO A 138 -4.72 -9.31 9.03
N ILE A 139 -4.27 -10.21 9.91
CA ILE A 139 -2.87 -10.53 10.20
C ILE A 139 -2.59 -12.02 10.01
N ALA A 140 -1.37 -12.37 9.59
CA ALA A 140 -0.95 -13.75 9.36
C ALA A 140 0.46 -14.02 9.93
N PRO A 141 0.62 -13.99 11.27
CA PRO A 141 1.94 -14.14 11.92
C PRO A 141 2.64 -15.46 11.62
N GLN A 142 1.89 -16.51 11.30
CA GLN A 142 2.45 -17.81 10.89
C GLN A 142 3.39 -17.73 9.68
N TYR A 143 3.25 -16.69 8.83
CA TYR A 143 4.14 -16.47 7.69
C TYR A 143 5.31 -15.53 7.97
N VAL A 144 5.30 -14.87 9.13
CA VAL A 144 6.32 -13.88 9.52
C VAL A 144 7.25 -14.46 10.59
N LEU A 145 6.68 -15.08 11.64
CA LEU A 145 7.42 -15.58 12.79
C LEU A 145 8.54 -16.58 12.45
N PRO A 146 8.38 -17.52 11.49
CA PRO A 146 9.47 -18.41 11.10
C PRO A 146 10.73 -17.70 10.60
N PHE A 147 10.59 -16.45 10.14
CA PHE A 147 11.66 -15.65 9.56
C PHE A 147 12.06 -14.44 10.41
N GLN A 148 11.62 -14.39 11.68
CA GLN A 148 11.84 -13.24 12.57
C GLN A 148 13.32 -12.83 12.65
N LEU A 149 14.24 -13.80 12.76
CA LEU A 149 15.67 -13.52 12.88
C LEU A 149 16.23 -12.89 11.59
N ASP A 150 15.98 -13.51 10.44
CA ASP A 150 16.44 -13.02 9.13
C ASP A 150 15.90 -11.62 8.83
N LEU A 151 14.61 -11.40 9.13
CA LEU A 151 13.94 -10.13 8.94
C LEU A 151 14.51 -9.04 9.85
N THR A 152 14.72 -9.36 11.13
CA THR A 152 15.33 -8.45 12.10
C THR A 152 16.75 -8.07 11.68
N ASN A 153 17.55 -9.04 11.24
CA ASN A 153 18.91 -8.82 10.79
C ASN A 153 18.97 -7.98 9.51
N ALA A 154 18.12 -8.27 8.53
CA ALA A 154 18.05 -7.50 7.29
C ALA A 154 17.58 -6.05 7.53
N ALA A 155 16.58 -5.86 8.39
CA ALA A 155 16.13 -4.52 8.79
C ALA A 155 17.25 -3.75 9.50
N ALA A 156 17.96 -4.40 10.44
CA ALA A 156 19.10 -3.80 11.14
C ALA A 156 20.24 -3.43 10.19
N ALA A 157 20.58 -4.31 9.24
CA ALA A 157 21.61 -4.06 8.23
C ALA A 157 21.30 -2.82 7.37
N MET A 158 20.02 -2.57 7.11
CA MET A 158 19.55 -1.38 6.37
C MET A 158 19.09 -0.23 7.26
N ARG A 159 19.29 -0.33 8.59
CA ARG A 159 18.91 0.67 9.61
C ARG A 159 17.45 1.12 9.48
N LEU A 160 16.55 0.14 9.30
CA LEU A 160 15.09 0.29 9.23
C LEU A 160 14.42 -0.28 10.48
N PRO A 161 13.24 0.25 10.87
CA PRO A 161 12.34 -0.45 11.79
C PRO A 161 11.95 -1.82 11.24
N LYS A 162 12.16 -2.87 12.03
CA LYS A 162 11.90 -4.28 11.63
C LYS A 162 10.42 -4.55 11.37
N GLY A 163 9.54 -3.86 12.09
CA GLY A 163 8.09 -3.95 11.88
C GLY A 163 7.66 -3.66 10.45
N ILE A 164 8.38 -2.80 9.73
CA ILE A 164 8.05 -2.45 8.34
C ILE A 164 8.18 -3.67 7.41
N LEU A 165 9.30 -4.39 7.48
CA LEU A 165 9.50 -5.59 6.65
C LEU A 165 8.49 -6.68 7.02
N ALA A 166 8.20 -6.83 8.32
CA ALA A 166 7.23 -7.81 8.80
C ALA A 166 5.83 -7.53 8.26
N ALA A 167 5.41 -6.26 8.26
CA ALA A 167 4.14 -5.85 7.68
C ALA A 167 4.06 -6.08 6.17
N ILE A 168 5.16 -5.89 5.44
CA ILE A 168 5.24 -6.19 4.01
C ILE A 168 5.02 -7.69 3.78
N VAL A 169 5.79 -8.55 4.46
CA VAL A 169 5.66 -10.02 4.32
C VAL A 169 4.24 -10.47 4.61
N ASP A 170 3.67 -10.02 5.73
CA ASP A 170 2.30 -10.36 6.13
C ASP A 170 1.26 -9.94 5.06
N ASN A 171 1.40 -8.72 4.53
CA ASN A 171 0.54 -8.21 3.48
C ASN A 171 0.63 -9.01 2.17
N GLU A 172 1.84 -9.39 1.74
CA GLU A 172 2.02 -10.15 0.50
C GLU A 172 1.37 -11.53 0.57
N GLN A 173 1.44 -12.20 1.73
CA GLN A 173 0.81 -13.52 1.91
C GLN A 173 -0.72 -13.43 1.98
N MET A 174 -1.27 -12.39 2.63
CA MET A 174 -2.71 -12.11 2.63
C MET A 174 -3.26 -11.75 1.23
N GLY A 175 -2.42 -11.18 0.35
CA GLY A 175 -2.76 -10.91 -1.05
C GLY A 175 -2.75 -12.14 -1.94
N GLY A 176 -1.77 -13.01 -1.75
CA GLY A 176 -1.65 -14.29 -2.46
C GLY A 176 -2.88 -15.19 -2.26
N ASP A 177 -3.38 -15.26 -1.01
CA ASP A 177 -4.59 -16.02 -0.67
C ASP A 177 -5.84 -15.47 -1.36
N LYS A 178 -5.93 -14.15 -1.61
CA LYS A 178 -7.07 -13.51 -2.28
C LYS A 178 -7.00 -13.55 -3.82
N ALA A 179 -5.81 -13.49 -4.40
CA ALA A 179 -5.65 -13.42 -5.86
C ALA A 179 -5.80 -14.78 -6.56
N LEU A 180 -5.58 -15.90 -5.85
CA LEU A 180 -5.53 -17.22 -6.47
C LEU A 180 -6.40 -18.30 -5.81
N GLY A 181 -7.02 -18.05 -4.64
CA GLY A 181 -7.84 -19.08 -3.98
C GLY A 181 -7.09 -20.38 -3.69
N LEU A 182 -5.76 -20.34 -3.68
CA LEU A 182 -4.89 -21.48 -3.46
C LEU A 182 -4.37 -21.41 -2.03
N SER A 183 -5.05 -22.11 -1.13
CA SER A 183 -4.43 -22.53 0.12
C SER A 183 -3.26 -23.44 -0.24
N ARG A 184 -2.03 -23.05 0.09
CA ARG A 184 -0.99 -23.91 0.69
C ARG A 184 0.36 -23.20 0.68
N GLY A 185 0.97 -23.22 1.86
CA GLY A 185 2.11 -22.41 2.23
C GLY A 185 3.38 -22.64 1.41
N VAL A 186 4.20 -21.61 1.47
CA VAL A 186 5.58 -21.36 1.01
C VAL A 186 6.55 -22.58 0.94
N ARG A 187 6.25 -23.74 1.55
CA ARG A 187 7.04 -24.97 1.35
C ARG A 187 6.74 -25.69 0.02
N GLU A 188 5.48 -25.76 -0.42
CA GLU A 188 5.15 -26.44 -1.68
C GLU A 188 5.65 -25.65 -2.89
N VAL A 189 5.60 -24.32 -2.86
CA VAL A 189 6.11 -23.49 -3.97
C VAL A 189 7.64 -23.56 -4.07
N ALA A 190 8.38 -23.55 -2.97
CA ALA A 190 9.84 -23.63 -3.02
C ALA A 190 10.31 -25.00 -3.55
N ASP A 191 9.71 -26.10 -3.07
CA ASP A 191 10.08 -27.45 -3.49
C ASP A 191 9.62 -27.74 -4.93
N GLN A 192 8.41 -27.30 -5.31
CA GLN A 192 7.87 -27.52 -6.65
C GLN A 192 8.50 -26.59 -7.70
N LEU A 193 8.94 -25.38 -7.31
CA LEU A 193 9.73 -24.50 -8.17
C LEU A 193 11.17 -25.03 -8.31
N ALA A 194 11.79 -25.57 -7.25
CA ALA A 194 13.09 -26.23 -7.34
C ALA A 194 13.01 -27.49 -8.23
N GLU A 195 11.95 -28.29 -8.09
CA GLU A 195 11.74 -29.49 -8.90
C GLU A 195 11.40 -29.16 -10.36
N ASN A 196 10.64 -28.10 -10.63
CA ASN A 196 10.33 -27.63 -11.98
C ASN A 196 11.50 -26.90 -12.65
N LEU A 197 12.33 -26.17 -11.90
CA LEU A 197 13.57 -25.58 -12.40
C LEU A 197 14.61 -26.66 -12.73
N ALA A 198 14.71 -27.72 -11.91
CA ALA A 198 15.56 -28.87 -12.21
C ALA A 198 15.08 -29.65 -13.46
N LYS A 199 13.76 -29.74 -13.69
CA LYS A 199 13.18 -30.39 -14.87
C LYS A 199 13.25 -29.55 -16.14
N ASN A 200 13.23 -28.21 -16.04
CA ASN A 200 13.18 -27.29 -17.18
C ASN A 200 14.52 -26.60 -17.52
N ALA A 201 15.56 -26.74 -16.68
CA ALA A 201 16.91 -26.24 -17.00
C ALA A 201 17.65 -27.09 -18.05
N GLY A 202 17.08 -28.23 -18.46
CA GLY A 202 17.45 -28.92 -19.69
C GLY A 202 16.69 -28.33 -20.87
N SER A 203 17.41 -27.78 -21.85
CA SER A 203 16.94 -27.24 -23.14
C SER A 203 16.32 -25.83 -23.14
N SER A 204 17.21 -24.84 -23.31
CA SER A 204 17.09 -23.69 -24.21
C SER A 204 15.70 -23.22 -24.69
N GLY A 205 15.38 -21.97 -24.36
CA GLY A 205 14.71 -21.03 -25.27
C GLY A 205 13.19 -21.15 -25.40
N GLY A 206 12.47 -20.34 -24.62
CA GLY A 206 11.09 -19.95 -24.92
C GLY A 206 10.01 -20.75 -24.19
N ALA A 207 9.69 -20.36 -22.95
CA ALA A 207 8.42 -20.68 -22.32
C ALA A 207 8.09 -19.70 -21.18
N GLY A 208 7.21 -18.74 -21.49
CA GLY A 208 6.12 -18.23 -20.64
C GLY A 208 6.45 -17.51 -19.33
N LEU A 209 6.28 -16.18 -19.31
CA LEU A 209 5.70 -15.40 -18.20
C LEU A 209 6.00 -15.93 -16.77
N VAL A 210 7.26 -16.22 -16.48
CA VAL A 210 7.70 -16.73 -15.18
C VAL A 210 7.71 -15.54 -14.22
N SER A 211 6.84 -15.60 -13.20
CA SER A 211 6.64 -14.58 -12.16
C SER A 211 7.83 -13.63 -11.99
N HIS A 212 7.61 -12.36 -12.34
CA HIS A 212 8.63 -11.30 -12.23
C HIS A 212 9.07 -11.08 -10.78
N THR A 213 8.24 -11.46 -9.81
CA THR A 213 8.46 -11.36 -8.37
C THR A 213 8.80 -12.72 -7.77
N VAL A 214 9.82 -12.75 -6.90
CA VAL A 214 10.35 -13.98 -6.29
C VAL A 214 10.49 -13.80 -4.77
N GLY A 215 10.08 -14.84 -4.04
CA GLY A 215 10.30 -14.98 -2.60
C GLY A 215 9.35 -14.19 -1.71
N LEU A 216 9.69 -14.14 -0.42
CA LEU A 216 8.78 -13.80 0.69
C LEU A 216 8.20 -12.38 0.63
N ALA A 217 8.94 -11.44 0.05
CA ALA A 217 8.52 -10.05 -0.11
C ALA A 217 8.19 -9.66 -1.57
N GLN A 218 8.00 -10.63 -2.47
CA GLN A 218 7.62 -10.36 -3.88
C GLN A 218 8.58 -9.40 -4.61
N MET A 219 9.87 -9.46 -4.31
CA MET A 219 10.89 -8.63 -4.94
C MET A 219 11.21 -9.12 -6.36
N SER A 220 11.37 -8.21 -7.32
CA SER A 220 11.76 -8.58 -8.70
C SER A 220 13.26 -8.80 -8.83
N TRP A 221 13.67 -9.73 -9.70
CA TRP A 221 15.09 -9.96 -9.95
C TRP A 221 15.75 -8.73 -10.60
N GLN A 222 15.02 -8.00 -11.47
CA GLN A 222 15.53 -6.78 -12.11
C GLN A 222 15.85 -5.72 -11.07
N ASP A 223 14.98 -5.57 -10.07
CA ASP A 223 15.23 -4.61 -9.00
C ASP A 223 16.33 -5.11 -8.08
N ALA A 224 16.44 -6.42 -7.81
CA ALA A 224 17.50 -6.97 -6.96
C ALA A 224 18.90 -6.58 -7.48
N LEU A 225 19.11 -6.68 -8.79
CA LEU A 225 20.37 -6.31 -9.44
C LEU A 225 20.76 -4.83 -9.27
N LYS A 226 19.79 -3.93 -9.05
CA LYS A 226 20.03 -2.49 -8.91
C LYS A 226 20.42 -2.08 -7.49
N GLN A 227 20.40 -3.00 -6.52
CA GLN A 227 20.54 -2.64 -5.10
C GLN A 227 21.99 -2.52 -4.62
N GLU A 228 22.97 -2.94 -5.42
CA GLU A 228 24.40 -3.00 -5.03
C GLU A 228 24.92 -1.71 -4.42
N PRO A 229 24.79 -0.53 -5.06
CA PRO A 229 25.42 0.69 -4.55
C PRO A 229 24.98 1.02 -3.13
N ARG A 230 23.70 0.80 -2.85
CA ARG A 230 23.12 1.07 -1.53
C ARG A 230 23.50 0.01 -0.51
N ILE A 231 23.40 -1.28 -0.85
CA ILE A 231 23.78 -2.34 0.12
C ILE A 231 25.25 -2.19 0.52
N ARG A 232 26.13 -1.86 -0.44
CA ARG A 232 27.54 -1.58 -0.15
C ARG A 232 27.73 -0.33 0.70
N ALA A 233 27.00 0.75 0.43
CA ALA A 233 27.07 1.97 1.25
C ALA A 233 26.72 1.68 2.73
N PHE A 234 25.76 0.78 2.98
CA PHE A 234 25.39 0.35 4.34
C PHE A 234 26.38 -0.65 4.96
N GLY A 235 27.37 -1.15 4.21
CA GLY A 235 28.24 -2.24 4.66
C GLY A 235 27.50 -3.55 4.88
N ALA A 236 26.35 -3.73 4.23
CA ALA A 236 25.45 -4.87 4.43
C ALA A 236 25.72 -6.05 3.47
N TRP A 237 26.77 -5.94 2.64
CA TRP A 237 27.26 -7.00 1.78
C TRP A 237 28.70 -7.34 2.14
N ASP A 238 29.06 -8.62 2.08
CA ASP A 238 30.44 -9.05 2.24
C ASP A 238 31.32 -8.43 1.13
N PRO A 239 32.32 -7.59 1.46
CA PRO A 239 33.16 -6.95 0.46
C PRO A 239 34.00 -7.95 -0.36
N THR A 240 34.19 -9.17 0.13
CA THR A 240 34.94 -10.23 -0.57
C THR A 240 34.09 -10.99 -1.58
N GLN A 241 32.76 -10.87 -1.50
CA GLN A 241 31.82 -11.55 -2.40
C GLN A 241 31.41 -10.62 -3.56
N PRO A 242 31.39 -11.13 -4.81
CA PRO A 242 30.78 -10.40 -5.91
C PRO A 242 29.30 -10.16 -5.60
N PHE A 243 28.78 -9.01 -6.04
CA PHE A 243 27.33 -8.80 -6.03
C PHE A 243 26.69 -9.54 -7.21
N LEU A 244 25.38 -9.72 -7.14
CA LEU A 244 24.53 -10.37 -8.14
C LEU A 244 24.70 -9.72 -9.53
N ARG A 245 24.96 -10.52 -10.56
CA ARG A 245 25.27 -10.04 -11.92
C ARG A 245 24.20 -10.32 -12.96
N ASN A 246 23.38 -11.34 -12.72
CA ASN A 246 22.41 -11.84 -13.69
C ASN A 246 21.15 -12.35 -12.98
N GLU A 247 20.14 -12.68 -13.79
CA GLU A 247 18.85 -13.18 -13.31
C GLU A 247 18.97 -14.43 -12.45
N ASP A 248 19.79 -15.41 -12.85
CA ASP A 248 19.93 -16.68 -12.13
C ASP A 248 20.49 -16.47 -10.73
N GLU A 249 21.58 -15.70 -10.60
CA GLU A 249 22.15 -15.31 -9.31
C GLU A 249 21.14 -14.57 -8.44
N ALA A 250 20.38 -13.65 -9.04
CA ALA A 250 19.34 -12.90 -8.31
C ALA A 250 18.21 -13.82 -7.83
N ARG A 251 17.75 -14.79 -8.64
CA ARG A 251 16.73 -15.76 -8.24
C ARG A 251 17.21 -16.67 -7.12
N VAL A 252 18.46 -17.15 -7.19
CA VAL A 252 19.07 -17.94 -6.11
C VAL A 252 19.15 -17.13 -4.81
N ALA A 253 19.61 -15.88 -4.89
CA ALA A 253 19.66 -15.00 -3.72
C ALA A 253 18.26 -14.71 -3.15
N LEU A 254 17.26 -14.48 -4.00
CA LEU A 254 15.88 -14.22 -3.57
C LEU A 254 15.18 -15.44 -2.92
N ASN A 255 15.72 -16.66 -3.10
CA ASN A 255 15.26 -17.85 -2.37
C ASN A 255 15.83 -17.96 -0.95
N ASN A 256 16.92 -17.24 -0.64
CA ASN A 256 17.43 -17.15 0.73
C ASN A 256 16.63 -16.07 1.50
N PRO A 257 15.97 -16.39 2.64
CA PRO A 257 15.13 -15.44 3.36
C PRO A 257 15.84 -14.13 3.74
N TYR A 258 17.04 -14.22 4.33
CA TYR A 258 17.82 -13.05 4.71
C TYR A 258 18.14 -12.16 3.50
N LEU A 259 18.63 -12.75 2.41
CA LEU A 259 18.96 -11.98 1.20
C LEU A 259 17.72 -11.39 0.53
N ASN A 260 16.59 -12.11 0.51
CA ASN A 260 15.31 -11.58 0.03
C ASN A 260 14.91 -10.31 0.81
N PHE A 261 14.97 -10.37 2.14
CA PHE A 261 14.66 -9.22 2.99
C PHE A 261 15.68 -8.10 2.85
N LEU A 262 16.98 -8.41 2.73
CA LEU A 262 18.03 -7.40 2.59
C LEU A 262 17.86 -6.61 1.29
N LEU A 263 17.59 -7.28 0.17
CA LEU A 263 17.35 -6.66 -1.13
C LEU A 263 16.07 -5.81 -1.10
N THR A 264 15.01 -6.33 -0.50
CA THR A 264 13.74 -5.59 -0.30
C THR A 264 13.94 -4.35 0.57
N ALA A 265 14.63 -4.49 1.70
CA ALA A 265 14.97 -3.42 2.61
C ALA A 265 15.82 -2.34 1.93
N SER A 266 16.77 -2.75 1.07
CA SER A 266 17.55 -1.81 0.26
C SER A 266 16.67 -1.02 -0.70
N ARG A 267 15.80 -1.69 -1.48
CA ARG A 267 14.85 -1.00 -2.37
C ARG A 267 14.01 0.00 -1.60
N LEU A 268 13.50 -0.40 -0.44
CA LEU A 268 12.69 0.44 0.41
C LEU A 268 13.46 1.65 0.97
N ARG A 269 14.72 1.47 1.39
CA ARG A 269 15.60 2.59 1.76
C ARG A 269 15.76 3.60 0.63
N GLY A 270 15.84 3.14 -0.62
CA GLY A 270 15.86 4.02 -1.80
C GLY A 270 14.64 4.94 -1.88
N TYR A 271 13.43 4.38 -1.75
CA TYR A 271 12.20 5.17 -1.74
C TYR A 271 12.15 6.14 -0.54
N LEU A 272 12.46 5.65 0.66
CA LEU A 272 12.43 6.45 1.88
C LEU A 272 13.45 7.61 1.82
N ASN A 273 14.66 7.37 1.31
CA ASN A 273 15.66 8.42 1.14
C ASN A 273 15.18 9.50 0.18
N SER A 274 14.71 9.11 -1.01
CA SER A 274 14.18 10.06 -2.00
C SER A 274 13.11 10.97 -1.40
N LYS A 275 12.25 10.41 -0.56
CA LYS A 275 11.07 11.11 -0.03
C LYS A 275 11.34 11.93 1.21
N LEU A 276 12.41 11.62 1.91
CA LEU A 276 12.99 12.45 2.97
C LEU A 276 13.96 13.51 2.41
N GLY A 277 14.12 13.61 1.08
CA GLY A 277 15.05 14.55 0.45
C GLY A 277 16.53 14.21 0.70
N LEU A 278 16.83 12.93 0.95
CA LEU A 278 18.17 12.42 1.23
C LEU A 278 18.83 11.86 -0.03
N ASP A 279 20.15 11.74 0.01
CA ASP A 279 20.90 11.03 -1.04
C ASP A 279 20.42 9.57 -1.17
N SER A 280 20.43 9.04 -2.40
CA SER A 280 20.01 7.68 -2.71
C SER A 280 20.72 6.57 -1.89
N ASN A 281 21.94 6.86 -1.42
CA ASN A 281 22.79 5.99 -0.61
C ASN A 281 22.99 6.52 0.82
N ASP A 282 22.22 7.52 1.27
CA ASP A 282 22.29 8.02 2.64
C ASP A 282 22.01 6.87 3.64
N THR A 283 22.95 6.67 4.57
CA THR A 283 22.96 5.56 5.51
C THR A 283 22.50 5.93 6.91
N ARG A 284 22.04 7.16 7.16
CA ARG A 284 21.54 7.52 8.49
C ARG A 284 20.41 6.58 8.90
N THR A 285 20.34 6.28 10.19
CA THR A 285 19.19 5.57 10.73
C THR A 285 17.94 6.42 10.51
N ILE A 286 16.91 5.81 9.96
CA ILE A 286 15.60 6.45 9.87
C ILE A 286 14.68 5.84 10.90
N SER A 287 13.98 6.71 11.61
CA SER A 287 13.04 6.35 12.66
C SER A 287 11.78 7.19 12.51
N GLY A 288 10.72 6.72 13.15
CA GLY A 288 9.46 7.44 13.21
C GLY A 288 8.27 6.56 12.87
N HIS A 289 7.15 6.83 13.54
CA HIS A 289 5.97 5.97 13.46
C HIS A 289 5.27 6.06 12.10
N TRP A 290 5.45 7.17 11.38
CA TRP A 290 4.91 7.30 10.03
C TRP A 290 5.56 6.35 9.01
N LEU A 291 6.76 5.83 9.32
CA LEU A 291 7.43 4.85 8.46
C LEU A 291 6.68 3.52 8.38
N TYR A 292 5.90 3.16 9.41
CA TYR A 292 5.06 1.95 9.39
C TYR A 292 3.93 2.06 8.35
N TYR A 293 3.50 3.27 7.99
CA TYR A 293 2.59 3.50 6.88
C TYR A 293 3.37 3.55 5.55
N LEU A 294 4.39 4.41 5.47
CA LEU A 294 5.11 4.67 4.22
C LEU A 294 5.78 3.41 3.65
N GLY A 295 6.34 2.57 4.53
CA GLY A 295 7.07 1.37 4.12
C GLY A 295 6.21 0.40 3.32
N PRO A 296 5.16 -0.19 3.92
CA PRO A 296 4.23 -1.07 3.23
C PRO A 296 3.52 -0.39 2.05
N ALA A 297 3.16 0.90 2.18
CA ALA A 297 2.48 1.63 1.13
C ALA A 297 3.35 1.82 -0.13
N TRP A 298 4.60 2.28 0.00
CA TRP A 298 5.52 2.41 -1.14
C TRP A 298 5.98 1.06 -1.69
N HIS A 299 6.10 0.03 -0.85
CA HIS A 299 6.39 -1.31 -1.34
C HIS A 299 5.33 -1.78 -2.34
N ASN A 300 4.05 -1.56 -2.00
CA ASN A 300 2.91 -2.06 -2.76
C ASN A 300 2.49 -1.15 -3.93
N TRP A 301 2.27 0.14 -3.68
CA TRP A 301 1.78 1.07 -4.71
C TRP A 301 2.32 2.49 -4.50
N PRO A 302 3.45 2.86 -5.15
CA PRO A 302 4.08 4.13 -4.88
C PRO A 302 3.25 5.40 -5.15
N PRO A 303 2.54 5.50 -6.29
CA PRO A 303 1.65 6.64 -6.54
C PRO A 303 0.54 6.80 -5.49
N GLY A 304 0.01 5.70 -4.97
CA GLY A 304 -1.01 5.73 -3.91
C GLY A 304 -0.45 6.24 -2.59
N ALA A 305 0.74 5.78 -2.21
CA ALA A 305 1.42 6.25 -1.01
C ALA A 305 1.75 7.76 -1.08
N ASP A 306 2.13 8.27 -2.25
CA ASP A 306 2.36 9.70 -2.49
C ASP A 306 1.08 10.54 -2.35
N ALA A 307 -0.05 9.96 -2.75
CA ALA A 307 -1.38 10.56 -2.56
C ALA A 307 -1.94 10.36 -1.13
N VAL A 308 -1.19 9.71 -0.24
CA VAL A 308 -1.64 9.30 1.11
C VAL A 308 -2.94 8.48 1.05
N ALA A 309 -3.07 7.62 0.04
CA ALA A 309 -4.20 6.71 -0.08
C ALA A 309 -4.13 5.63 1.00
N THR A 310 -5.28 5.14 1.45
CA THR A 310 -5.39 4.26 2.61
C THR A 310 -6.09 2.97 2.22
N TRP A 311 -5.69 2.33 1.11
CA TRP A 311 -6.18 1.00 0.73
C TRP A 311 -5.67 -0.06 1.73
N PRO A 312 -6.23 -1.29 1.73
CA PRO A 312 -6.00 -2.25 2.82
C PRO A 312 -4.52 -2.52 3.16
N TYR A 313 -3.63 -2.59 2.16
CA TYR A 313 -2.20 -2.80 2.39
C TYR A 313 -1.54 -1.64 3.16
N ALA A 314 -1.94 -0.41 2.89
CA ALA A 314 -1.38 0.77 3.52
C ALA A 314 -1.96 0.99 4.94
N PHE A 315 -3.28 0.88 5.08
CA PHE A 315 -3.95 1.06 6.37
C PHE A 315 -3.55 -0.04 7.37
N HIS A 316 -3.68 -1.32 6.98
CA HIS A 316 -3.30 -2.42 7.85
C HIS A 316 -1.78 -2.56 7.97
N GLY A 317 -1.02 -2.22 6.92
CA GLY A 317 0.44 -2.21 6.97
C GLY A 317 0.98 -1.33 8.09
N PHE A 318 0.35 -0.17 8.33
CA PHE A 318 0.69 0.70 9.46
C PHE A 318 0.55 0.00 10.82
N PHE A 319 -0.62 -0.60 11.09
CA PHE A 319 -0.85 -1.25 12.39
C PHE A 319 -0.05 -2.54 12.54
N LYS A 320 0.06 -3.36 11.48
CA LYS A 320 0.95 -4.53 11.43
C LYS A 320 2.39 -4.15 11.75
N GLY A 321 2.87 -3.04 11.19
CA GLY A 321 4.22 -2.57 11.41
C GLY A 321 4.50 -2.30 12.88
N ILE A 322 3.59 -1.60 13.55
CA ILE A 322 3.70 -1.32 14.99
C ILE A 322 3.55 -2.60 15.82
N PHE A 323 2.61 -3.47 15.46
CA PHE A 323 2.39 -4.76 16.12
C PHE A 323 3.65 -5.61 16.09
N TYR A 324 4.25 -5.83 14.92
CA TYR A 324 5.47 -6.63 14.77
C TYR A 324 6.69 -5.96 15.38
N GLU A 325 6.82 -4.63 15.29
CA GLU A 325 7.88 -3.91 15.99
C GLU A 325 7.81 -4.18 17.49
N THR A 326 6.60 -4.12 18.06
CA THR A 326 6.35 -4.39 19.48
C THR A 326 6.66 -5.84 19.80
N LEU A 327 6.07 -6.79 19.06
CA LEU A 327 6.25 -8.23 19.26
C LEU A 327 7.71 -8.65 19.26
N PHE A 328 8.49 -8.17 18.28
CA PHE A 328 9.91 -8.51 18.14
C PHE A 328 10.82 -7.76 19.12
N SER A 329 10.26 -6.85 19.93
CA SER A 329 10.99 -6.12 20.97
C SER A 329 10.72 -6.68 22.38
N ILE A 330 9.81 -7.64 22.51
CA ILE A 330 9.60 -8.38 23.75
C ILE A 330 10.77 -9.34 23.94
N ARG A 331 11.39 -9.30 25.12
CA ARG A 331 12.56 -10.12 25.48
C ARG A 331 12.16 -11.45 26.09
#